data_AF-A0A6P4I370-F1
#
_entry.id   AF-A0A6P4I370-F1
#
_cell.length_a   1.000
_cell.length_b   1.000
_cell.length_c   1.000
_cell.angle_alpha   90.00
_cell.angle_beta   90.00
_cell.angle_gamma   90.00
#
_symmetry.space_group_name_H-M   'P 1'
#
loop_
_entity.id
_entity.type
_entity.pdbx_description
1 polymer ?
#
loop_
_entity_poly.entity_id
_entity_poly.type
_entity_poly.pdbx_seq_one_letter_code
_entity_poly.pdbx_strand_id
1 'polypeptide(L)'
;MVANYTGGNFALLRVQKDGSLGPMTTLIHNTGPRMPDRASDNPPDPSGRFVAVADAGLDRMYVYGINLDTGRLFPAKKPFTTMTSGSAPRHFQFSADGARLYILCEQDSKVVVANFDAKTGDIAPQQAVSSLTAHFRGSTLAAGILFSPDEHFLYVSNRLGDSLAVFQVAQDGGLTLVDEIWTHADYGRALKFDPTGSYLYVANQRSDSITSFRVDKTTGKIGFTWDFTPIGSPTCFEFLTLPA
;
A
#
# COMPACT_ATOMS: atom_id res chain seq x y z
N MET A 1 -3.93 13.88 3.44
CA MET A 1 -3.95 13.35 4.81
C MET A 1 -2.53 12.98 5.21
N VAL A 2 -2.19 13.03 6.48
CA VAL A 2 -0.86 12.65 6.99
C VAL A 2 -1.03 11.54 8.02
N ALA A 3 -0.32 10.43 7.85
CA ALA A 3 -0.26 9.35 8.82
C ALA A 3 1.04 9.42 9.61
N ASN A 4 0.95 9.50 10.94
CA ASN A 4 2.09 9.71 11.82
C ASN A 4 2.47 8.40 12.50
N TYR A 5 3.56 7.78 12.01
CA TYR A 5 4.06 6.48 12.47
C TYR A 5 4.31 6.42 13.98
N THR A 6 5.21 7.25 14.50
CA THR A 6 5.63 7.23 15.90
C THR A 6 4.53 7.73 16.84
N GLY A 7 3.63 8.57 16.34
CA GLY A 7 2.55 9.17 17.14
C GLY A 7 1.28 8.32 17.23
N GLY A 8 1.15 7.24 16.44
CA GLY A 8 -0.04 6.40 16.38
C GLY A 8 -1.32 7.19 16.07
N ASN A 9 -1.21 8.17 15.17
CA ASN A 9 -2.30 9.07 14.83
C ASN A 9 -2.26 9.47 13.36
N PHE A 10 -3.32 10.09 12.88
CA PHE A 10 -3.36 10.68 11.55
C PHE A 10 -4.10 12.02 11.59
N ALA A 11 -3.74 12.88 10.64
CA ALA A 11 -4.18 14.26 10.57
C ALA A 11 -4.73 14.61 9.20
N LEU A 12 -5.80 15.41 9.19
CA LEU A 12 -6.33 16.02 7.97
C LEU A 12 -5.92 17.48 7.90
N LEU A 13 -5.39 17.87 6.74
CA LEU A 13 -5.04 19.24 6.40
C LEU A 13 -5.74 19.57 5.08
N ARG A 14 -6.30 20.78 5.00
CA ARG A 14 -6.92 21.27 3.76
C ARG A 14 -5.84 21.78 2.82
N VAL A 15 -5.93 21.42 1.55
CA VAL A 15 -5.12 22.04 0.49
C VAL A 15 -5.88 23.26 -0.02
N GLN A 16 -5.22 24.42 -0.02
CA GLN A 16 -5.78 25.68 -0.50
C GLN A 16 -5.75 25.74 -2.02
N LYS A 17 -6.46 26.72 -2.61
CA LYS A 17 -6.51 26.89 -4.08
C LYS A 17 -5.15 27.16 -4.71
N ASP A 18 -4.22 27.74 -3.96
CA ASP A 18 -2.85 28.02 -4.38
C ASP A 18 -1.87 26.85 -4.14
N GLY A 19 -2.36 25.72 -3.63
CA GLY A 19 -1.56 24.55 -3.31
C GLY A 19 -0.92 24.57 -1.92
N SER A 20 -1.01 25.68 -1.17
CA SER A 20 -0.52 25.74 0.20
C SER A 20 -1.36 24.87 1.14
N LEU A 21 -0.75 24.39 2.24
CA LEU A 21 -1.47 23.64 3.28
C LEU A 21 -2.10 24.61 4.28
N GLY A 22 -3.40 24.47 4.50
CA GLY A 22 -4.12 25.12 5.61
C GLY A 22 -3.82 24.47 6.96
N PRO A 23 -4.40 25.01 8.06
CA PRO A 23 -4.26 24.41 9.38
C PRO A 23 -4.86 23.00 9.42
N MET A 24 -4.36 22.20 10.36
CA MET A 24 -4.90 20.87 10.66
C MET A 24 -6.35 21.00 11.14
N THR A 25 -7.27 20.28 10.49
CA THR A 25 -8.71 20.30 10.81
C THR A 25 -9.15 19.13 11.68
N THR A 26 -8.38 18.04 11.69
CA THR A 26 -8.66 16.83 12.46
C THR A 26 -7.35 16.14 12.83
N LEU A 27 -7.27 15.66 14.07
CA LEU A 27 -6.22 14.77 14.57
C LEU A 27 -6.92 13.60 15.28
N ILE A 28 -6.67 12.38 14.85
CA ILE A 28 -7.30 11.18 15.42
C ILE A 28 -6.22 10.24 15.92
N HIS A 29 -6.35 9.84 17.19
CA HIS A 29 -5.63 8.73 17.78
C HIS A 29 -6.54 7.51 17.78
N ASN A 30 -6.10 6.42 17.17
CA ASN A 30 -6.83 5.17 17.22
C ASN A 30 -6.71 4.57 18.62
N THR A 31 -7.81 4.02 19.14
CA THR A 31 -7.86 3.41 20.48
C THR A 31 -8.03 1.90 20.39
N GLY A 32 -7.23 1.16 21.16
CA GLY A 32 -7.29 -0.30 21.29
C GLY A 32 -6.20 -0.84 22.22
N PRO A 33 -6.25 -2.14 22.60
CA PRO A 33 -5.14 -2.77 23.30
C PRO A 33 -3.90 -2.69 22.39
N ARG A 34 -2.90 -1.91 22.79
CA ARG A 34 -1.66 -1.72 22.02
C ARG A 34 -0.95 -3.06 21.85
N MET A 35 -0.81 -3.48 20.60
CA MET A 35 0.27 -4.36 20.15
C MET A 35 1.41 -3.41 19.68
N PRO A 36 2.67 -3.86 19.43
CA PRO A 36 3.80 -2.94 19.39
C PRO A 36 3.60 -1.73 18.42
N ASP A 37 3.89 -0.52 18.91
CA ASP A 37 3.55 0.78 18.32
C ASP A 37 4.00 0.96 16.86
N ARG A 38 3.08 1.05 15.87
CA ARG A 38 3.37 1.40 14.46
C ARG A 38 2.14 1.97 13.73
N ALA A 39 2.31 2.91 12.79
CA ALA A 39 1.25 3.35 11.87
C ALA A 39 1.65 3.15 10.38
N SER A 40 0.76 3.50 9.45
CA SER A 40 0.68 3.00 8.07
C SER A 40 0.26 4.08 7.07
N ASP A 41 0.38 3.82 5.78
CA ASP A 41 -0.11 4.72 4.71
C ASP A 41 -1.63 4.60 4.56
N ASN A 42 -2.31 5.73 4.34
CA ASN A 42 -3.76 5.84 4.46
C ASN A 42 -4.36 6.65 3.29
N PRO A 43 -4.47 6.12 2.07
CA PRO A 43 -5.19 6.80 1.00
C PRO A 43 -6.72 6.86 1.26
N PRO A 44 -7.41 7.92 0.80
CA PRO A 44 -8.88 7.98 0.82
C PRO A 44 -9.49 6.94 -0.13
N ASP A 45 -10.78 6.60 0.05
CA ASP A 45 -11.48 5.71 -0.88
C ASP A 45 -11.79 6.41 -2.23
N PRO A 46 -11.94 5.66 -3.35
CA PRO A 46 -12.20 6.26 -4.67
C PRO A 46 -13.51 7.04 -4.76
N SER A 47 -14.52 6.73 -3.92
CA SER A 47 -15.77 7.50 -3.89
C SER A 47 -15.65 8.83 -3.16
N GLY A 48 -14.55 9.05 -2.41
CA GLY A 48 -14.31 10.25 -1.62
C GLY A 48 -15.23 10.42 -0.42
N ARG A 49 -15.94 9.36 -0.01
CA ARG A 49 -16.90 9.37 1.12
C ARG A 49 -16.31 8.85 2.41
N PHE A 50 -15.31 7.98 2.29
CA PHE A 50 -14.64 7.31 3.38
C PHE A 50 -13.13 7.46 3.27
N VAL A 51 -12.49 7.32 4.42
CA VAL A 51 -11.05 7.26 4.58
C VAL A 51 -10.75 5.95 5.29
N ALA A 52 -10.05 5.06 4.60
CA ALA A 52 -9.48 3.87 5.21
C ALA A 52 -8.15 4.26 5.89
N VAL A 53 -7.92 3.68 7.06
CA VAL A 53 -6.73 3.92 7.85
C VAL A 53 -6.22 2.56 8.32
N ALA A 54 -5.08 2.14 7.80
CA ALA A 54 -4.39 1.02 8.42
C ALA A 54 -3.88 1.44 9.81
N ASP A 55 -3.75 0.49 10.71
CA ASP A 55 -3.10 0.69 11.99
C ASP A 55 -2.28 -0.56 12.31
N ALA A 56 -0.99 -0.45 12.03
CA ALA A 56 -0.04 -1.54 12.18
C ALA A 56 0.09 -1.99 13.65
N GLY A 57 0.02 -1.06 14.61
CA GLY A 57 0.17 -1.35 16.04
C GLY A 57 -1.09 -1.92 16.68
N LEU A 58 -2.24 -1.81 16.04
CA LEU A 58 -3.50 -2.37 16.55
C LEU A 58 -4.04 -3.54 15.71
N ASP A 59 -3.33 -3.94 14.65
CA ASP A 59 -3.77 -4.94 13.67
C ASP A 59 -5.19 -4.65 13.15
N ARG A 60 -5.44 -3.42 12.70
CA ARG A 60 -6.78 -2.96 12.27
C ARG A 60 -6.73 -2.14 10.99
N MET A 61 -7.80 -2.27 10.21
CA MET A 61 -8.19 -1.29 9.19
C MET A 61 -9.36 -0.48 9.72
N TYR A 62 -9.11 0.75 10.12
CA TYR A 62 -10.13 1.72 10.50
C TYR A 62 -10.79 2.34 9.28
N VAL A 63 -12.05 2.75 9.43
CA VAL A 63 -12.81 3.46 8.41
C VAL A 63 -13.56 4.63 9.02
N TYR A 64 -13.36 5.80 8.41
CA TYR A 64 -14.00 7.05 8.80
C TYR A 64 -14.77 7.61 7.60
N GLY A 65 -16.00 8.08 7.81
CA GLY A 65 -16.64 8.98 6.85
C GLY A 65 -15.96 10.35 6.86
N ILE A 66 -15.98 11.04 5.71
CA ILE A 66 -15.47 12.40 5.58
C ILE A 66 -16.57 13.37 5.15
N ASN A 67 -16.66 14.49 5.84
CA ASN A 67 -17.41 15.66 5.37
C ASN A 67 -16.44 16.61 4.66
N LEU A 68 -16.52 16.70 3.33
CA LEU A 68 -15.58 17.48 2.52
C LEU A 68 -15.74 18.99 2.68
N ASP A 69 -16.92 19.48 3.03
CA ASP A 69 -17.17 20.91 3.25
C ASP A 69 -16.44 21.42 4.50
N THR A 70 -16.53 20.63 5.57
CA THR A 70 -15.95 20.96 6.88
C THR A 70 -14.55 20.40 7.07
N GLY A 71 -14.14 19.42 6.26
CA GLY A 71 -12.89 18.68 6.43
C GLY A 71 -12.85 17.96 7.77
N ARG A 72 -13.96 17.33 8.19
CA ARG A 72 -14.05 16.57 9.45
C ARG A 72 -14.33 15.12 9.18
N LEU A 73 -13.67 14.27 9.97
CA LEU A 73 -13.87 12.83 9.96
C LEU A 73 -14.80 12.40 11.08
N PHE A 74 -15.56 11.33 10.83
CA PHE A 74 -16.41 10.68 11.81
C PHE A 74 -16.34 9.15 11.60
N PRO A 75 -16.39 8.33 12.65
CA PRO A 75 -16.28 6.88 12.50
C PRO A 75 -17.40 6.32 11.59
N ALA A 76 -17.07 5.35 10.74
CA ALA A 76 -18.08 4.58 10.02
C ALA A 76 -18.92 3.73 11.00
N LYS A 77 -20.08 3.22 10.54
CA LYS A 77 -20.98 2.40 11.37
C LYS A 77 -20.25 1.20 11.99
N LYS A 78 -19.42 0.54 11.18
CA LYS A 78 -18.40 -0.41 11.65
C LYS A 78 -17.05 0.29 11.52
N PRO A 79 -16.50 0.82 12.62
CA PRO A 79 -15.39 1.77 12.56
C PRO A 79 -14.05 1.14 12.22
N PHE A 80 -13.94 -0.19 12.30
CA PHE A 80 -12.76 -0.93 11.86
C PHE A 80 -13.07 -2.40 11.56
N THR A 81 -12.13 -3.02 10.83
CA THR A 81 -12.00 -4.47 10.67
C THR A 81 -10.68 -4.92 11.30
N THR A 82 -10.75 -5.96 12.12
CA THR A 82 -9.58 -6.57 12.77
C THR A 82 -8.86 -7.48 11.79
N MET A 83 -7.52 -7.36 11.75
CA MET A 83 -6.63 -8.19 10.95
C MET A 83 -6.07 -9.34 11.81
N THR A 84 -5.30 -10.24 11.20
CA THR A 84 -4.58 -11.26 11.95
C THR A 84 -3.64 -10.61 12.97
N SER A 85 -3.63 -11.11 14.21
CA SER A 85 -2.74 -10.62 15.26
C SER A 85 -1.27 -10.69 14.83
N GLY A 86 -0.56 -9.57 14.98
CA GLY A 86 0.83 -9.42 14.56
C GLY A 86 1.05 -9.29 13.06
N SER A 87 0.01 -9.10 12.24
CA SER A 87 0.15 -8.93 10.78
C SER A 87 0.60 -7.52 10.39
N ALA A 88 0.22 -6.51 11.17
CA ALA A 88 0.58 -5.11 10.99
C ALA A 88 0.21 -4.55 9.59
N PRO A 89 -1.07 -4.24 9.31
CA PRO A 89 -1.48 -3.63 8.04
C PRO A 89 -0.71 -2.32 7.81
N ARG A 90 -0.18 -2.14 6.60
CA ARG A 90 0.85 -1.13 6.31
C ARG A 90 0.48 -0.20 5.16
N HIS A 91 0.29 -0.75 3.97
CA HIS A 91 -0.12 -0.01 2.77
C HIS A 91 -1.32 -0.74 2.19
N PHE A 92 -2.13 -0.04 1.40
CA PHE A 92 -3.24 -0.69 0.71
C PHE A 92 -3.56 0.03 -0.60
N GLN A 93 -4.26 -0.67 -1.48
CA GLN A 93 -4.83 -0.10 -2.70
C GLN A 93 -6.29 -0.50 -2.84
N PHE A 94 -7.10 0.44 -3.30
CA PHE A 94 -8.43 0.11 -3.83
C PHE A 94 -8.29 -0.37 -5.27
N SER A 95 -9.18 -1.26 -5.70
CA SER A 95 -9.41 -1.48 -7.14
C SER A 95 -10.00 -0.21 -7.78
N ALA A 96 -9.86 -0.07 -9.10
CA ALA A 96 -10.32 1.09 -9.84
C ALA A 96 -11.84 1.31 -9.73
N ASP A 97 -12.61 0.23 -9.59
CA ASP A 97 -14.05 0.28 -9.35
C ASP A 97 -14.43 0.63 -7.89
N GLY A 98 -13.44 0.68 -6.98
CA GLY A 98 -13.61 0.94 -5.56
C GLY A 98 -14.32 -0.17 -4.78
N ALA A 99 -14.59 -1.33 -5.38
CA ALA A 99 -15.33 -2.42 -4.74
C ALA A 99 -14.45 -3.32 -3.88
N ARG A 100 -13.11 -3.25 -4.03
CA ARG A 100 -12.15 -4.10 -3.32
C ARG A 100 -11.03 -3.28 -2.71
N LEU A 101 -10.47 -3.83 -1.65
CA LEU A 101 -9.33 -3.29 -0.91
C LEU A 101 -8.27 -4.38 -0.75
N TYR A 102 -7.04 -4.08 -1.16
CA TYR A 102 -5.88 -4.95 -1.11
C TYR A 102 -4.93 -4.43 -0.05
N ILE A 103 -4.89 -5.10 1.10
CA ILE A 103 -4.20 -4.62 2.30
C ILE A 103 -2.92 -5.40 2.47
N LEU A 104 -1.78 -4.72 2.37
CA LEU A 104 -0.47 -5.30 2.60
C LEU A 104 -0.13 -5.26 4.10
N CYS A 105 0.11 -6.42 4.67
CA CYS A 105 0.50 -6.62 6.06
C CYS A 105 2.03 -6.78 6.16
N GLU A 106 2.69 -5.87 6.88
CA GLU A 106 4.14 -5.75 6.94
C GLU A 106 4.82 -6.98 7.54
N GLN A 107 4.30 -7.47 8.66
CA GLN A 107 5.02 -8.41 9.52
C GLN A 107 4.88 -9.87 9.08
N ASP A 108 3.73 -10.23 8.51
CA ASP A 108 3.50 -11.58 7.99
C ASP A 108 3.67 -11.69 6.48
N SER A 109 3.99 -10.57 5.81
CA SER A 109 4.23 -10.47 4.36
C SER A 109 3.07 -11.04 3.54
N LYS A 110 1.84 -10.77 3.98
CA LYS A 110 0.62 -11.16 3.26
C LYS A 110 -0.11 -9.97 2.68
N VAL A 111 -0.83 -10.23 1.59
CA VAL A 111 -1.88 -9.35 1.09
C VAL A 111 -3.24 -9.93 1.50
N VAL A 112 -4.05 -9.12 2.17
CA VAL A 112 -5.45 -9.43 2.46
C VAL A 112 -6.32 -8.76 1.40
N VAL A 113 -7.07 -9.56 0.65
CA VAL A 113 -8.08 -9.07 -0.29
C VAL A 113 -9.40 -8.97 0.47
N ALA A 114 -10.04 -7.81 0.43
CA ALA A 114 -11.32 -7.56 1.08
C ALA A 114 -12.31 -6.90 0.12
N ASN A 115 -13.59 -7.21 0.28
CA ASN A 115 -14.65 -6.41 -0.32
C ASN A 115 -14.79 -5.10 0.45
N PHE A 116 -15.07 -4.02 -0.25
CA PHE A 116 -15.36 -2.71 0.32
C PHE A 116 -16.77 -2.26 -0.08
N ASP A 117 -17.64 -2.04 0.90
CA ASP A 117 -18.95 -1.47 0.65
C ASP A 117 -18.84 0.06 0.63
N ALA A 118 -18.79 0.64 -0.57
CA ALA A 118 -18.69 2.08 -0.73
C ALA A 118 -19.87 2.88 -0.14
N LYS A 119 -20.99 2.25 0.21
CA LYS A 119 -22.14 2.92 0.86
C LYS A 119 -21.97 2.97 2.38
N THR A 120 -21.40 1.93 2.98
CA THR A 120 -21.32 1.80 4.44
C THR A 120 -19.91 1.96 5.00
N GLY A 121 -18.89 1.85 4.16
CA GLY A 121 -17.49 1.79 4.53
C GLY A 121 -17.06 0.43 5.09
N ASP A 122 -17.90 -0.60 5.04
CA ASP A 122 -17.52 -1.91 5.59
C ASP A 122 -16.40 -2.57 4.77
N ILE A 123 -15.41 -3.12 5.48
CA ILE A 123 -14.30 -3.90 4.92
C ILE A 123 -14.51 -5.36 5.32
N ALA A 124 -14.71 -6.24 4.35
CA ALA A 124 -14.96 -7.66 4.55
C ALA A 124 -13.85 -8.54 3.90
N PRO A 125 -12.84 -8.98 4.67
CA PRO A 125 -11.76 -9.85 4.17
C PRO A 125 -12.30 -11.13 3.53
N GLN A 126 -11.74 -11.51 2.38
CA GLN A 126 -12.12 -12.69 1.59
C GLN A 126 -10.95 -13.67 1.43
N GLN A 127 -9.73 -13.14 1.32
CA GLN A 127 -8.53 -13.93 1.06
C GLN A 127 -7.35 -13.32 1.80
N ALA A 128 -6.41 -14.15 2.26
CA ALA A 128 -5.09 -13.72 2.72
C ALA A 128 -4.04 -14.59 2.04
N VAL A 129 -3.12 -13.96 1.30
CA VAL A 129 -2.13 -14.66 0.47
C VAL A 129 -0.72 -14.19 0.80
N SER A 130 0.21 -15.13 0.93
CA SER A 130 1.63 -14.84 1.12
C SER A 130 2.23 -14.20 -0.13
N SER A 131 3.02 -13.15 0.05
CA SER A 131 3.90 -12.57 -0.99
C SER A 131 5.25 -13.27 -1.09
N LEU A 132 5.41 -14.36 -0.34
CA LEU A 132 6.56 -15.24 -0.39
C LEU A 132 6.15 -16.63 -0.89
N THR A 133 7.03 -17.24 -1.65
CA THR A 133 6.95 -18.66 -2.04
C THR A 133 7.03 -19.57 -0.81
N ALA A 134 6.47 -20.78 -0.93
CA ALA A 134 6.52 -21.79 0.15
C ALA A 134 7.95 -22.20 0.55
N HIS A 135 8.92 -21.95 -0.33
CA HIS A 135 10.33 -22.29 -0.11
C HIS A 135 11.15 -21.13 0.45
N PHE A 136 10.60 -19.91 0.56
CA PHE A 136 11.31 -18.78 1.17
C PHE A 136 11.77 -19.12 2.59
N ARG A 137 13.00 -18.72 2.93
CA ARG A 137 13.59 -18.88 4.26
C ARG A 137 14.26 -17.57 4.65
N GLY A 138 13.99 -17.10 5.86
CA GLY A 138 14.60 -15.89 6.40
C GLY A 138 13.58 -14.91 6.97
N SER A 139 14.04 -13.72 7.27
CA SER A 139 13.19 -12.61 7.71
C SER A 139 12.66 -11.84 6.51
N THR A 140 11.45 -11.33 6.65
CA THR A 140 10.79 -10.52 5.62
C THR A 140 9.99 -9.41 6.30
N LEU A 141 9.91 -8.25 5.64
CA LEU A 141 8.96 -7.20 5.99
C LEU A 141 8.41 -6.57 4.71
N ALA A 142 7.16 -6.86 4.40
CA ALA A 142 6.46 -6.26 3.28
C ALA A 142 6.48 -4.72 3.35
N ALA A 143 6.53 -4.07 2.19
CA ALA A 143 6.66 -2.63 2.06
C ALA A 143 5.74 -2.02 1.01
N GLY A 144 6.09 -2.11 -0.26
CA GLY A 144 5.32 -1.55 -1.37
C GLY A 144 4.23 -2.50 -1.84
N ILE A 145 3.10 -1.95 -2.27
CA ILE A 145 2.01 -2.64 -2.97
C ILE A 145 1.58 -1.74 -4.13
N LEU A 146 1.53 -2.27 -5.35
CA LEU A 146 1.21 -1.50 -6.55
C LEU A 146 0.50 -2.34 -7.61
N PHE A 147 -0.59 -1.85 -8.18
CA PHE A 147 -1.24 -2.48 -9.32
C PHE A 147 -0.48 -2.17 -10.62
N SER A 148 -0.50 -3.11 -11.57
CA SER A 148 -0.28 -2.74 -12.97
C SER A 148 -1.33 -1.72 -13.41
N PRO A 149 -1.05 -0.86 -14.41
CA PRO A 149 -2.02 0.15 -14.86
C PRO A 149 -3.38 -0.38 -15.31
N ASP A 150 -3.45 -1.66 -15.69
CA ASP A 150 -4.67 -2.38 -16.10
C ASP A 150 -5.28 -3.25 -14.98
N GLU A 151 -4.70 -3.22 -13.77
CA GLU A 151 -5.09 -3.99 -12.58
C GLU A 151 -5.11 -5.53 -12.75
N HIS A 152 -4.56 -6.07 -13.83
CA HIS A 152 -4.45 -7.53 -14.01
C HIS A 152 -3.37 -8.17 -13.13
N PHE A 153 -2.41 -7.37 -12.64
CA PHE A 153 -1.33 -7.83 -11.79
C PHE A 153 -1.14 -6.90 -10.59
N LEU A 154 -0.73 -7.48 -9.46
CA LEU A 154 -0.37 -6.75 -8.24
C LEU A 154 1.05 -7.10 -7.83
N TYR A 155 1.85 -6.08 -7.52
CA TYR A 155 3.26 -6.20 -7.19
C TYR A 155 3.48 -5.83 -5.74
N VAL A 156 4.30 -6.61 -5.03
CA VAL A 156 4.65 -6.38 -3.63
C VAL A 156 6.15 -6.40 -3.47
N SER A 157 6.72 -5.44 -2.73
CA SER A 157 8.12 -5.51 -2.31
C SER A 157 8.25 -5.98 -0.87
N ASN A 158 9.21 -6.86 -0.63
CA ASN A 158 9.56 -7.40 0.67
C ASN A 158 10.97 -6.97 1.04
N ARG A 159 11.14 -6.28 2.18
CA ARG A 159 12.45 -5.90 2.73
C ARG A 159 13.03 -7.03 3.57
N LEU A 160 14.33 -6.99 3.85
CA LEU A 160 15.11 -8.04 4.53
C LEU A 160 15.27 -9.31 3.70
N GLY A 161 14.18 -9.82 3.13
CA GLY A 161 14.20 -10.87 2.10
C GLY A 161 14.48 -10.33 0.70
N ASP A 162 14.35 -9.01 0.53
CA ASP A 162 14.66 -8.24 -0.67
C ASP A 162 14.03 -8.79 -1.96
N SER A 163 12.81 -9.30 -1.86
CA SER A 163 12.07 -9.88 -2.98
C SER A 163 10.97 -8.97 -3.55
N LEU A 164 10.61 -9.21 -4.80
CA LEU A 164 9.44 -8.68 -5.48
C LEU A 164 8.50 -9.83 -5.80
N ALA A 165 7.32 -9.80 -5.21
CA ALA A 165 6.25 -10.73 -5.50
C ALA A 165 5.37 -10.17 -6.62
N VAL A 166 4.97 -11.04 -7.55
CA VAL A 166 3.99 -10.74 -8.60
C VAL A 166 2.79 -11.64 -8.38
N PHE A 167 1.61 -11.03 -8.26
CA PHE A 167 0.34 -11.73 -8.20
C PHE A 167 -0.45 -11.49 -9.49
N GLN A 168 -1.06 -12.54 -10.01
CA GLN A 168 -2.17 -12.41 -10.95
C GLN A 168 -3.45 -12.08 -10.17
N VAL A 169 -4.22 -11.13 -10.69
CA VAL A 169 -5.51 -10.72 -10.15
C VAL A 169 -6.61 -11.40 -10.96
N ALA A 170 -7.40 -12.24 -10.29
CA ALA A 170 -8.54 -12.92 -10.90
C ALA A 170 -9.73 -11.96 -11.07
N GLN A 171 -10.72 -12.36 -11.87
CA GLN A 171 -11.93 -11.55 -12.13
C GLN A 171 -12.74 -11.25 -10.85
N ASP A 172 -12.76 -12.20 -9.91
CA ASP A 172 -13.37 -12.04 -8.58
C ASP A 172 -12.50 -11.21 -7.61
N GLY A 173 -11.32 -10.77 -8.06
CA GLY A 173 -10.35 -9.97 -7.33
C GLY A 173 -9.35 -10.79 -6.52
N GLY A 174 -9.48 -12.11 -6.50
CA GLY A 174 -8.55 -12.99 -5.81
C GLY A 174 -7.12 -12.87 -6.36
N LEU A 175 -6.14 -13.11 -5.50
CA LEU A 175 -4.72 -13.09 -5.85
C LEU A 175 -4.16 -14.50 -5.94
N THR A 176 -3.34 -14.74 -6.97
CA THR A 176 -2.49 -15.94 -7.09
C THR A 176 -1.05 -15.50 -7.29
N LEU A 177 -0.13 -15.94 -6.43
CA LEU A 177 1.30 -15.67 -6.58
C LEU A 177 1.81 -16.37 -7.85
N VAL A 178 2.37 -15.62 -8.79
CA VAL A 178 2.88 -16.15 -10.07
C VAL A 178 4.39 -16.01 -10.21
N ASP A 179 5.01 -15.11 -9.45
CA ASP A 179 6.46 -14.96 -9.42
C ASP A 179 6.94 -14.36 -8.10
N GLU A 180 8.18 -14.67 -7.71
CA GLU A 180 8.91 -14.03 -6.62
C GLU A 180 10.38 -13.96 -7.02
N ILE A 181 10.89 -12.74 -7.23
CA ILE A 181 12.27 -12.53 -7.68
C ILE A 181 13.05 -11.63 -6.72
N TRP A 182 14.37 -11.68 -6.76
CA TRP A 182 15.22 -10.73 -6.03
C TRP A 182 15.10 -9.32 -6.63
N THR A 183 15.05 -8.30 -5.77
CA THR A 183 15.06 -6.87 -6.14
C THR A 183 16.40 -6.39 -6.72
N HIS A 184 17.43 -7.25 -6.72
CA HIS A 184 18.81 -6.91 -7.11
C HIS A 184 19.44 -5.79 -6.25
N ALA A 185 18.90 -5.59 -5.05
CA ALA A 185 19.33 -4.59 -4.08
C ALA A 185 18.85 -4.99 -2.66
N ASP A 186 19.01 -4.10 -1.67
CA ASP A 186 18.54 -4.25 -0.29
C ASP A 186 17.49 -3.19 0.04
N TYR A 187 16.41 -3.66 0.68
CA TYR A 187 15.42 -2.82 1.36
C TYR A 187 14.51 -2.03 0.41
N GLY A 188 13.94 -2.71 -0.60
CA GLY A 188 12.98 -2.15 -1.56
C GLY A 188 11.74 -1.55 -0.87
N ARG A 189 11.71 -0.22 -0.71
CA ARG A 189 10.75 0.51 0.15
C ARG A 189 9.50 0.97 -0.59
N ALA A 190 9.63 1.32 -1.87
CA ALA A 190 8.54 1.82 -2.70
C ALA A 190 8.65 1.30 -4.13
N LEU A 191 7.49 1.16 -4.78
CA LEU A 191 7.33 0.71 -6.15
C LEU A 191 6.64 1.79 -6.97
N LYS A 192 7.04 2.00 -8.23
CA LYS A 192 6.27 2.76 -9.22
C LYS A 192 6.46 2.21 -10.63
N PHE A 193 5.38 2.19 -11.40
CA PHE A 193 5.44 2.01 -12.84
C PHE A 193 5.81 3.33 -13.51
N ASP A 194 6.55 3.25 -14.62
CA ASP A 194 6.58 4.39 -15.55
C ASP A 194 5.19 4.65 -16.14
N PRO A 195 4.94 5.84 -16.72
CA PRO A 195 3.64 6.17 -17.31
C PRO A 195 3.17 5.21 -18.41
N THR A 196 4.08 4.48 -19.07
CA THR A 196 3.68 3.48 -20.07
C THR A 196 3.31 2.13 -19.47
N GLY A 197 3.64 1.88 -18.20
CA GLY A 197 3.48 0.59 -17.53
C GLY A 197 4.42 -0.51 -18.05
N SER A 198 5.46 -0.14 -18.80
CA SER A 198 6.39 -1.11 -19.40
C SER A 198 7.59 -1.39 -18.49
N TYR A 199 7.81 -0.51 -17.51
CA TYR A 199 8.88 -0.61 -16.54
C TYR A 199 8.35 -0.42 -15.13
N LEU A 200 8.84 -1.25 -14.22
CA LEU A 200 8.64 -1.14 -12.78
C LEU A 200 9.95 -0.73 -12.13
N TYR A 201 9.88 0.24 -11.22
CA TYR A 201 11.03 0.76 -10.48
C TYR A 201 10.88 0.47 -9.00
N VAL A 202 12.00 0.23 -8.33
CA VAL A 202 12.06 -0.04 -6.89
C VAL A 202 13.04 0.91 -6.24
N ALA A 203 12.59 1.69 -5.25
CA ALA A 203 13.46 2.51 -4.42
C ALA A 203 14.07 1.65 -3.30
N ASN A 204 15.38 1.40 -3.37
CA ASN A 204 16.10 0.54 -2.44
C ASN A 204 16.79 1.37 -1.37
N GLN A 205 16.18 1.41 -0.19
CA GLN A 205 16.58 2.35 0.86
C GLN A 205 18.01 2.10 1.38
N ARG A 206 18.48 0.85 1.45
CA ARG A 206 19.79 0.53 2.04
C ARG A 206 20.91 0.40 1.02
N SER A 207 20.56 0.20 -0.25
CA SER A 207 21.55 0.13 -1.34
C SER A 207 21.79 1.46 -2.04
N ASP A 208 21.15 2.55 -1.59
CA ASP A 208 21.27 3.87 -2.21
C ASP A 208 21.05 3.83 -3.74
N SER A 209 19.96 3.17 -4.16
CA SER A 209 19.67 2.98 -5.58
C SER A 209 18.18 2.89 -5.90
N ILE A 210 17.85 3.16 -7.16
CA ILE A 210 16.58 2.74 -7.77
C ILE A 210 16.88 1.67 -8.81
N THR A 211 16.35 0.46 -8.64
CA THR A 211 16.45 -0.62 -9.64
C THR A 211 15.32 -0.48 -10.66
N SER A 212 15.58 -0.77 -11.93
CA SER A 212 14.53 -0.86 -12.96
C SER A 212 14.31 -2.29 -13.46
N PHE A 213 13.06 -2.61 -13.77
CA PHE A 213 12.62 -3.91 -14.27
C PHE A 213 11.76 -3.70 -15.50
N ARG A 214 11.95 -4.51 -16.53
CA ARG A 214 11.04 -4.59 -17.67
C ARG A 214 9.88 -5.51 -17.32
N VAL A 215 8.67 -5.11 -17.69
CA VAL A 215 7.43 -5.82 -17.35
C VAL A 215 6.89 -6.51 -18.59
N ASP A 216 6.63 -7.82 -18.49
CA ASP A 216 5.79 -8.53 -19.44
C ASP A 216 4.32 -8.28 -19.07
N LYS A 217 3.64 -7.46 -19.87
CA LYS A 217 2.25 -7.08 -19.62
C LYS A 217 1.25 -8.23 -19.76
N THR A 218 1.62 -9.33 -20.41
CA THR A 218 0.75 -10.49 -20.57
C THR A 218 0.87 -11.45 -19.39
N THR A 219 2.06 -11.61 -18.84
CA THR A 219 2.31 -12.58 -17.74
C THR A 219 2.50 -11.92 -16.37
N GLY A 220 2.70 -10.61 -16.32
CA GLY A 220 3.04 -9.84 -15.13
C GLY A 220 4.49 -10.02 -14.68
N LYS A 221 5.23 -10.94 -15.29
CA LYS A 221 6.60 -11.23 -14.89
C LYS A 221 7.50 -10.03 -15.16
N ILE A 222 8.49 -9.87 -14.30
CA ILE A 222 9.44 -8.76 -14.36
C ILE A 222 10.86 -9.28 -14.54
N GLY A 223 11.61 -8.62 -15.42
CA GLY A 223 13.01 -8.94 -15.70
C GLY A 223 13.90 -7.76 -15.35
N PHE A 224 14.95 -8.00 -14.56
CA PHE A 224 15.94 -6.97 -14.25
C PHE A 224 16.58 -6.45 -15.53
N THR A 225 16.62 -5.12 -15.69
CA THR A 225 17.17 -4.46 -16.88
C THR A 225 18.69 -4.35 -16.87
N TRP A 226 19.34 -4.77 -15.78
CA TRP A 226 20.76 -4.51 -15.50
C TRP A 226 21.11 -3.03 -15.35
N ASP A 227 20.11 -2.22 -14.98
CA ASP A 227 20.27 -0.78 -14.77
C ASP A 227 19.78 -0.34 -13.39
N PHE A 228 20.55 0.56 -12.79
CA PHE A 228 20.26 1.18 -11.51
C PHE A 228 20.60 2.67 -11.54
N THR A 229 19.75 3.49 -10.93
CA THR A 229 20.04 4.91 -10.71
C THR A 229 20.57 5.09 -9.29
N PRO A 230 21.84 5.52 -9.09
CA PRO A 230 22.39 5.76 -7.77
C PRO A 230 21.76 7.01 -7.15
N ILE A 231 21.23 6.88 -5.94
CA ILE A 231 20.63 7.97 -5.17
C ILE A 231 20.63 7.62 -3.69
N GLY A 232 20.98 8.56 -2.82
CA GLY A 232 21.04 8.30 -1.38
C GLY A 232 19.67 7.93 -0.77
N SER A 233 19.59 6.73 -0.21
CA SER A 233 18.52 6.20 0.64
C SER A 233 17.08 6.53 0.18
N PRO A 234 16.70 6.18 -1.05
CA PRO A 234 15.39 6.51 -1.60
C PRO A 234 14.30 5.71 -0.87
N THR A 235 13.20 6.38 -0.52
CA THR A 235 12.07 5.77 0.22
C THR A 235 10.71 6.00 -0.44
N CYS A 236 10.62 6.95 -1.37
CA CYS A 236 9.49 7.21 -2.23
C CYS A 236 9.96 7.96 -3.48
N PHE A 237 9.18 7.89 -4.54
CA PHE A 237 9.34 8.66 -5.77
C PHE A 237 8.00 8.60 -6.53
N GLU A 238 7.82 9.49 -7.48
CA GLU A 238 6.61 9.57 -8.29
C GLU A 238 6.98 10.03 -9.71
N PHE A 239 6.23 9.57 -10.70
CA PHE A 239 6.37 10.05 -12.07
C PHE A 239 5.49 11.27 -12.30
N LEU A 240 6.04 12.28 -12.97
CA LEU A 240 5.31 13.46 -13.42
C LEU A 240 5.24 13.46 -14.94
N THR A 241 4.05 13.36 -15.50
CA THR A 241 3.82 13.62 -16.93
C THR A 241 3.67 15.13 -17.13
N LEU A 242 4.61 15.73 -17.85
CA LEU A 242 4.53 17.14 -18.20
C LEU A 242 3.58 17.35 -19.39
N PRO A 243 2.76 18.41 -19.40
CA PRO A 243 2.04 18.82 -20.59
C PRO A 243 3.02 19.07 -21.74
N ALA A 244 2.62 18.70 -22.96
CA ALA A 244 3.36 19.03 -24.18
C ALA A 244 3.38 20.53 -24.45
#